data_AF-A0A950DQH6-F1
#
_entry.id   AF-A0A950DQH6-F1
#
_cell.length_a   1.000
_cell.length_b   1.000
_cell.length_c   1.000
_cell.angle_alpha   90.00
_cell.angle_beta   90.00
_cell.angle_gamma   90.00
#
_symmetry.space_group_name_H-M   'P 1'
#
loop_
_entity.id
_entity.type
_entity.pdbx_description
1 polymer ?
#
loop_
_entity_poly.entity_id
_entity_poly.type
_entity_poly.pdbx_seq_one_letter_code
_entity_poly.pdbx_strand_id
1 'polypeptide(L)'
;MDLLELLRFQARRYRCSACGENMADCGINVLAQQGNRALVRVTCASCNDENLLQIIFQTEADEERKRAFDEGMPDVDIPISDDEMLDVHSVLAGHSGPLTELFSRS
;
A
#
# COMPACT_ATOMS: atom_id res chain seq x y z
N MET A 1 18.00 20.43 -1.47
CA MET A 1 17.48 19.71 -2.66
C MET A 1 16.06 20.17 -2.85
N ASP A 2 15.71 20.64 -4.04
CA ASP A 2 14.34 21.08 -4.32
C ASP A 2 13.41 19.87 -4.51
N LEU A 3 12.16 19.95 -4.05
CA LEU A 3 11.21 18.84 -4.07
C LEU A 3 10.98 18.31 -5.49
N LEU A 4 10.90 19.21 -6.46
CA LEU A 4 10.74 18.89 -7.87
C LEU A 4 11.90 18.06 -8.42
N GLU A 5 13.13 18.30 -7.97
CA GLU A 5 14.29 17.51 -8.40
C GLU A 5 14.24 16.08 -7.86
N LEU A 6 13.84 15.92 -6.59
CA LEU A 6 13.66 14.61 -5.98
C LEU A 6 12.58 13.79 -6.70
N LEU A 7 11.45 14.43 -7.01
CA LEU A 7 10.35 13.80 -7.72
C LEU A 7 10.75 13.39 -9.14
N ARG A 8 11.49 14.24 -9.86
CA ARG A 8 12.05 13.89 -11.18
C ARG A 8 13.02 12.71 -11.10
N PHE A 9 13.87 12.66 -10.08
CA PHE A 9 14.81 11.56 -9.91
C PHE A 9 14.10 10.23 -9.65
N GLN A 10 13.04 10.25 -8.84
CA GLN A 10 12.21 9.05 -8.60
C GLN A 10 11.42 8.63 -9.85
N ALA A 11 10.87 9.60 -10.61
CA ALA A 11 10.07 9.32 -11.81
C ALA A 11 10.82 8.47 -12.87
N ARG A 12 12.15 8.58 -12.96
CA ARG A 12 12.99 7.76 -13.86
C ARG A 12 12.88 6.24 -13.64
N ARG A 13 12.44 5.82 -12.45
CA ARG A 13 12.24 4.40 -12.09
C ARG A 13 10.85 3.88 -12.43
N TYR A 14 9.93 4.77 -12.82
CA TYR A 14 8.55 4.42 -13.11
C TYR A 14 8.27 4.38 -14.61
N ARG A 15 7.27 3.59 -14.98
CA ARG A 15 6.73 3.48 -16.33
C ARG A 15 5.30 3.97 -16.33
N CYS A 16 4.90 4.60 -17.43
CA CYS A 16 3.52 5.04 -17.62
C CYS A 16 2.58 3.82 -17.60
N SER A 17 1.48 3.91 -16.85
CA SER A 17 0.46 2.87 -16.77
C SER A 17 -0.28 2.64 -18.09
N ALA A 18 -0.40 3.68 -18.93
CA ALA A 18 -1.11 3.61 -20.20
C ALA A 18 -0.25 3.05 -21.34
N CYS A 19 0.97 3.56 -21.55
CA CYS A 19 1.81 3.17 -22.69
C CYS A 19 3.07 2.37 -22.32
N GLY A 20 3.40 2.25 -21.03
CA GLY A 20 4.60 1.53 -20.57
C GLY A 20 5.93 2.27 -20.75
N GLU A 21 5.92 3.48 -21.34
CA GLU A 21 7.13 4.28 -21.58
C GLU A 21 7.75 4.79 -20.27
N ASN A 22 9.07 5.01 -20.26
CA ASN A 22 9.76 5.52 -19.09
C ASN A 22 9.30 6.95 -18.76
N MET A 23 9.04 7.24 -17.48
CA MET A 23 8.61 8.56 -17.01
C MET A 23 9.77 9.52 -16.67
N ALA A 24 10.99 9.27 -17.18
CA ALA A 24 12.16 10.12 -16.95
C ALA A 24 11.94 11.59 -17.32
N ASP A 25 11.19 11.85 -18.40
CA ASP A 25 10.91 13.19 -18.92
C ASP A 25 9.43 13.59 -18.77
N CYS A 26 8.75 13.06 -17.74
CA CYS A 26 7.36 13.41 -17.49
C CYS A 26 7.17 14.86 -17.01
N GLY A 27 6.04 15.45 -17.38
CA GLY A 27 5.61 16.74 -16.84
C GLY A 27 5.15 16.55 -15.40
N ILE A 28 5.73 17.31 -14.47
CA ILE A 28 5.37 17.25 -13.04
C ILE A 28 4.89 18.64 -12.61
N ASN A 29 3.67 18.71 -12.08
CA ASN A 29 3.09 19.94 -11.54
C ASN A 29 2.55 19.71 -10.13
N VAL A 30 3.00 20.49 -9.16
CA VAL A 30 2.53 20.40 -7.77
C VAL A 30 1.27 21.25 -7.63
N LEU A 31 0.15 20.60 -7.32
CA LEU A 31 -1.14 21.26 -7.19
C LEU A 31 -1.35 21.82 -5.78
N ALA A 32 -0.91 21.08 -4.77
CA ALA A 32 -1.03 21.48 -3.38
C ALA A 32 0.04 20.79 -2.53
N GLN A 33 0.46 21.46 -1.45
CA GLN A 33 1.35 20.89 -0.44
C GLN A 33 0.78 21.22 0.94
N GLN A 34 0.60 20.19 1.77
CA GLN A 34 0.10 20.32 3.15
C GLN A 34 0.94 19.43 4.07
N GLY A 35 1.78 20.06 4.90
CA GLY A 35 2.68 19.35 5.81
C GLY A 35 3.58 18.37 5.07
N ASN A 36 3.48 17.08 5.41
CA ASN A 36 4.24 16.00 4.78
C ASN A 36 3.54 15.39 3.55
N ARG A 37 2.50 16.03 3.01
CA ARG A 37 1.76 15.54 1.83
C ARG A 37 1.85 16.53 0.68
N ALA A 38 2.10 16.02 -0.52
CA ALA A 38 2.01 16.78 -1.75
C ALA A 38 1.05 16.10 -2.72
N LEU A 39 0.17 16.90 -3.34
CA LEU A 39 -0.68 16.47 -4.43
C LEU A 39 -0.03 16.91 -5.74
N VAL A 40 0.30 15.96 -6.60
CA VAL A 40 1.11 16.17 -7.79
C VAL A 40 0.38 15.62 -9.00
N ARG A 41 0.28 16.43 -10.05
CA ARG A 41 -0.13 15.98 -11.39
C ARG A 41 1.11 15.55 -12.15
N VAL A 42 1.07 14.35 -12.70
CA VAL A 42 2.12 13.80 -13.55
C VAL A 42 1.55 13.52 -14.92
N THR A 43 2.19 14.05 -15.95
CA THR A 43 1.78 13.91 -17.35
C THR A 43 2.85 13.13 -18.12
N CYS A 44 2.47 12.03 -18.75
CA CYS A 44 3.38 11.28 -19.61
C CYS A 44 3.73 12.08 -20.86
N ALA A 45 5.03 12.21 -21.17
CA ALA A 45 5.47 12.92 -22.39
C ALA A 45 5.13 12.19 -23.70
N SER A 46 4.90 10.87 -23.65
CA SER A 46 4.67 10.04 -24.84
C SER A 46 3.19 9.97 -25.22
N CYS A 47 2.31 9.62 -24.26
CA CYS A 47 0.87 9.45 -24.53
C CYS A 47 -0.01 10.58 -23.97
N ASN A 48 0.58 11.57 -23.30
CA ASN A 48 -0.12 12.68 -22.64
C ASN A 48 -1.17 12.25 -21.60
N ASP A 49 -1.06 11.02 -21.09
CA ASP A 49 -1.88 10.52 -19.99
C ASP A 49 -1.55 11.29 -18.70
N GLU A 50 -2.59 11.77 -18.02
CA GLU A 50 -2.46 12.55 -16.79
C GLU A 50 -2.89 11.73 -15.58
N ASN A 51 -1.99 11.60 -14.61
CA ASN A 51 -2.27 10.95 -13.35
C ASN A 51 -2.08 11.91 -12.17
N LEU A 52 -2.90 11.71 -11.16
CA LEU A 52 -2.92 12.52 -9.94
C LEU A 52 -2.40 11.67 -8.79
N LEU A 53 -1.24 12.05 -8.25
CA LEU A 53 -0.53 11.30 -7.21
C LEU A 53 -0.53 12.09 -5.90
N GLN A 54 -0.90 11.43 -4.82
CA GLN A 54 -0.65 11.94 -3.47
C GLN A 54 0.64 11.32 -2.93
N ILE A 55 1.63 12.15 -2.66
CA ILE A 55 2.95 11.76 -2.18
C ILE A 55 3.03 12.13 -0.70
N ILE A 56 3.45 11.18 0.13
CA ILE A 56 3.66 11.38 1.57
C ILE A 56 5.17 11.29 1.84
N PHE A 57 5.76 12.35 2.36
CA PHE A 57 7.15 12.38 2.79
C PHE A 57 7.24 11.79 4.20
N GLN A 58 7.92 10.66 4.34
CA GLN A 58 8.33 10.20 5.67
C GLN A 58 9.60 10.97 6.04
N THR A 59 9.49 11.86 7.02
CA THR A 59 10.66 12.54 7.60
C THR A 59 11.11 11.74 8.83
N GLU A 60 12.37 11.89 9.25
CA GLU A 60 12.90 11.18 10.44
C GLU A 60 12.08 11.46 11.71
N ALA A 61 11.34 12.58 11.77
CA ALA A 61 10.39 12.91 12.83
C ALA A 61 9.07 12.09 12.80
N ASP A 62 8.78 11.37 11.72
CA ASP A 62 7.66 10.41 11.61
C ASP A 62 8.03 8.99 12.06
N GLU A 63 9.32 8.66 12.28
CA GLU A 63 9.72 7.37 12.86
C GLU A 63 9.25 7.23 14.33
N GLU A 64 9.25 8.32 15.11
CA GLU A 64 8.63 8.36 16.45
C GLU A 64 7.10 8.26 16.42
N ARG A 65 6.49 8.46 15.24
CA ARG A 65 5.07 8.27 14.94
C ARG A 65 4.80 7.02 14.11
N LYS A 66 5.65 5.99 14.21
CA LYS A 66 5.16 4.61 14.09
C LYS A 66 4.14 4.39 15.22
N ARG A 67 2.93 4.91 15.00
CA ARG A 67 1.71 4.41 15.62
C ARG A 67 1.80 2.91 15.41
N ALA A 68 1.78 2.17 16.51
CA ALA A 68 1.45 0.77 16.51
C ALA A 68 0.37 0.57 15.44
N PHE A 69 0.71 -0.11 14.36
CA PHE A 69 -0.32 -0.82 13.63
C PHE A 69 -0.82 -1.80 14.66
N ASP A 70 -1.94 -1.46 15.29
CA ASP A 70 -2.81 -2.41 15.95
C ASP A 70 -3.44 -3.23 14.81
N GLU A 71 -2.60 -4.00 14.09
CA GLU A 71 -3.06 -5.28 13.57
C GLU A 71 -3.56 -5.97 14.82
N GLY A 72 -4.87 -6.02 15.01
CA GLY A 72 -5.52 -6.72 16.10
C GLY A 72 -5.28 -8.22 16.00
N MET A 73 -4.01 -8.61 15.97
CA MET A 73 -3.54 -9.93 16.30
C MET A 73 -3.61 -9.96 17.82
N PRO A 74 -4.56 -10.69 18.41
CA PRO A 74 -4.51 -10.90 19.85
C PRO A 74 -3.12 -11.44 20.17
N ASP A 75 -2.55 -10.99 21.29
CA ASP A 75 -1.31 -11.57 21.79
C ASP A 75 -1.62 -13.05 22.08
N VAL A 76 -1.24 -13.94 21.16
CA VAL A 76 -1.52 -15.36 21.29
C VAL A 76 -0.44 -15.91 22.21
N ASP A 77 -0.68 -15.78 23.52
CA ASP A 77 0.27 -16.13 24.58
C ASP A 77 0.62 -17.63 24.60
N ILE A 78 -0.09 -18.47 23.84
CA ILE A 78 0.00 -19.93 23.91
C ILE A 78 0.14 -20.51 22.48
N PRO A 79 1.07 -21.47 22.25
CA PRO A 79 1.12 -22.23 21.01
C PRO A 79 -0.19 -22.97 20.76
N ILE A 80 -0.57 -23.12 19.48
CA ILE A 80 -1.70 -23.97 19.08
C ILE A 80 -1.46 -25.39 19.60
N SER A 81 -2.45 -25.94 20.29
CA SER A 81 -2.44 -27.31 20.82
C SER A 81 -2.90 -28.34 19.79
N ASP A 82 -2.55 -29.60 20.02
CA ASP A 82 -2.96 -30.72 19.15
C ASP A 82 -4.49 -30.90 19.13
N ASP A 83 -5.17 -30.63 20.25
CA ASP A 83 -6.63 -30.73 20.35
C ASP A 83 -7.32 -29.65 19.51
N GLU A 84 -6.82 -28.41 19.53
CA GLU A 84 -7.32 -27.32 18.69
C GLU A 84 -7.17 -27.63 17.20
N MET A 85 -6.05 -28.26 16.79
CA MET A 85 -5.86 -28.71 15.41
C MET A 85 -6.86 -29.80 15.02
N LEU A 86 -7.19 -30.71 15.95
CA LEU A 86 -8.15 -31.79 15.71
C LEU A 86 -9.59 -31.26 15.59
N ASP A 87 -9.93 -30.23 16.36
CA ASP A 87 -11.21 -29.54 16.29
C ASP A 87 -11.37 -28.83 14.94
N VAL A 88 -10.36 -28.08 14.49
CA VAL A 88 -10.35 -27.44 13.17
C VAL A 88 -10.50 -28.48 12.06
N HIS A 89 -9.74 -29.58 12.14
CA HIS A 89 -9.86 -30.67 11.17
C HIS A 89 -11.28 -31.23 11.10
N SER A 90 -11.93 -31.45 12.25
CA SER A 90 -13.28 -31.98 12.33
C SER A 90 -14.32 -31.03 11.73
N VAL A 91 -14.18 -29.72 11.96
CA VAL A 91 -15.03 -28.69 11.35
C VAL A 91 -14.87 -28.67 9.83
N LEU A 92 -13.62 -28.70 9.34
CA LEU A 92 -13.33 -28.69 7.90
C LEU A 92 -13.80 -29.97 7.21
N ALA A 93 -13.66 -31.13 7.85
CA ALA A 93 -14.08 -32.42 7.30
C ALA A 93 -15.61 -32.50 7.08
N GLY A 94 -16.38 -31.80 7.92
CA GLY A 94 -17.84 -31.73 7.82
C GLY A 94 -18.37 -30.65 6.86
N HIS A 95 -17.50 -29.75 6.36
CA HIS A 95 -17.93 -28.62 5.53
C HIS A 95 -17.98 -28.98 4.05
N SER A 96 -19.13 -28.74 3.42
CA SER A 96 -19.36 -29.00 1.99
C SER A 96 -19.66 -27.73 1.17
N GLY A 97 -19.66 -26.56 1.82
CA GLY A 97 -19.93 -25.26 1.20
C GLY A 97 -18.66 -24.52 0.75
N PRO A 98 -18.81 -23.31 0.17
CA PRO A 98 -17.69 -22.44 -0.13
C PRO A 98 -16.94 -22.00 1.14
N LEU A 99 -15.63 -21.72 1.00
CA LEU A 99 -14.78 -21.28 2.12
C LEU A 99 -15.29 -20.02 2.83
N THR A 100 -15.98 -19.12 2.11
CA THR A 100 -16.52 -17.88 2.68
C THR A 100 -17.60 -18.11 3.74
N GLU A 101 -18.29 -19.24 3.70
CA GLU A 101 -19.32 -19.58 4.70
C GLU A 101 -18.70 -19.95 6.06
N LEU A 102 -17.50 -20.52 6.07
CA LEU A 102 -16.77 -20.85 7.31
C LEU A 102 -16.44 -19.61 8.14
N PHE A 103 -16.15 -18.49 7.49
CA PHE A 103 -15.79 -17.22 8.13
C PHE A 103 -16.98 -16.31 8.43
N SER A 104 -18.19 -16.70 8.02
CA SER A 104 -19.40 -15.89 8.21
C SER A 104 -20.11 -16.12 9.55
N ARG A 105 -19.65 -17.13 10.32
CA ARG A 105 -20.30 -17.64 11.53
C ARG A 105 -19.52 -17.35 12.81
N SER A 106 -18.49 -16.49 12.74
CA SER A 106 -17.70 -16.00 13.88
C SER A 106 -18.28 -14.73 14.48
#